data_AF-A0AB73TAR3-F1
#
_entry.id   AF-A0AB73TAR3-F1
#
_cell.length_a   1.000
_cell.length_b   1.000
_cell.length_c   1.000
_cell.angle_alpha   90.00
_cell.angle_beta   90.00
_cell.angle_gamma   90.00
#
_symmetry.space_group_name_H-M   'P 1'
#
loop_
_entity.id
_entity.type
_entity.pdbx_description
1 polymer ?
#
loop_
_entity_poly.entity_id
_entity_poly.type
_entity_poly.pdbx_seq_one_letter_code
_entity_poly.pdbx_strand_id
1 'polypeptide(L)'
;MRIRKNGNMQRLKWYPELYAGEGAGVRQKKIIRKLNQNAGMLDIYLITLAANPANLLEIISSAYLQQKAVRRNLPLIVGIAKGYDEAVQVTVSIIEEVYKATGAFDVRGYLAEKVKPGQKPNQKRNRQV
;
A
#
# COMPACT_ATOMS: atom_id res chain seq x y z
N MET A 1 1.50 16.48 -33.33
CA MET A 1 0.54 15.35 -33.39
C MET A 1 0.19 14.92 -31.98
N ARG A 2 -1.03 15.17 -31.51
CA ARG A 2 -1.46 14.93 -30.12
C ARG A 2 -2.24 13.61 -30.07
N ILE A 3 -1.54 12.50 -29.84
CA ILE A 3 -2.20 11.18 -29.71
C ILE A 3 -2.93 11.16 -28.37
N ARG A 4 -4.25 11.41 -28.39
CA ARG A 4 -5.14 11.08 -27.29
C ARG A 4 -5.24 9.56 -27.18
N LYS A 5 -4.38 8.93 -26.38
CA LYS A 5 -4.62 7.54 -25.95
C LYS A 5 -5.68 7.54 -24.85
N ASN A 6 -6.95 7.63 -25.24
CA ASN A 6 -8.06 7.16 -24.41
C ASN A 6 -8.08 5.63 -24.45
N GLY A 7 -7.08 5.00 -23.84
CA GLY A 7 -7.24 3.65 -23.30
C GLY A 7 -7.61 3.83 -21.85
N ASN A 8 -8.70 3.22 -21.38
CA ASN A 8 -9.12 3.25 -19.98
C ASN A 8 -7.92 2.97 -19.06
N MET A 9 -7.32 4.04 -18.53
CA MET A 9 -6.17 3.94 -17.63
C MET A 9 -6.75 3.56 -16.27
N GLN A 10 -6.70 2.26 -15.96
CA GLN A 10 -7.10 1.73 -14.66
C GLN A 10 -6.45 2.58 -13.55
N ARG A 11 -7.29 3.06 -12.64
CA ARG A 11 -6.88 3.91 -11.52
C ARG A 11 -6.15 3.04 -10.51
N LEU A 12 -5.03 3.53 -9.98
CA LEU A 12 -4.35 2.88 -8.86
C LEU A 12 -5.31 2.79 -7.67
N LYS A 13 -5.27 1.67 -6.95
CA LYS A 13 -6.11 1.43 -5.78
C LYS A 13 -5.33 1.80 -4.54
N TRP A 14 -5.87 2.71 -3.75
CA TRP A 14 -5.23 3.24 -2.54
C TRP A 14 -6.03 2.84 -1.31
N TYR A 15 -5.34 2.39 -0.28
CA TYR A 15 -5.93 2.19 1.03
C TYR A 15 -6.31 3.55 1.64
N PRO A 16 -7.52 3.71 2.21
CA PRO A 16 -7.98 5.01 2.73
C PRO A 16 -7.10 5.56 3.85
N GLU A 17 -6.71 4.71 4.79
CA GLU A 17 -5.81 5.03 5.92
C GLU A 17 -4.35 4.74 5.52
N LEU A 18 -3.90 5.33 4.42
CA LEU A 18 -2.61 5.04 3.79
C LEU A 18 -1.44 5.24 4.76
N TYR A 19 -0.61 4.21 4.93
CA TYR A 19 0.63 4.30 5.68
C TYR A 19 1.65 5.15 4.91
N ALA A 20 2.31 6.08 5.58
CA ALA A 20 3.34 6.90 4.96
C ALA A 20 4.57 6.94 5.87
N GLY A 21 5.73 6.62 5.29
CA GLY A 21 7.00 6.90 5.95
C GLY A 21 7.24 8.40 6.09
N GLU A 22 8.14 8.80 6.99
CA GLU A 22 8.33 10.20 7.34
C GLU A 22 8.64 11.09 6.12
N GLY A 23 9.55 10.64 5.25
CA GLY A 23 9.94 11.38 4.06
C GLY A 23 8.82 11.48 3.01
N ALA A 24 8.07 10.40 2.80
CA ALA A 24 6.94 10.39 1.88
C ALA A 24 5.72 11.16 2.41
N GLY A 25 5.45 11.10 3.71
CA GLY A 25 4.31 11.72 4.39
C GLY A 25 4.24 13.22 4.16
N VAL A 26 5.39 13.91 4.24
CA VAL A 26 5.53 15.37 3.96
C VAL A 26 4.97 15.74 2.58
N ARG A 27 5.03 14.84 1.60
CA ARG A 27 4.65 15.09 0.20
C ARG A 27 3.58 14.14 -0.32
N GLN A 28 2.86 13.44 0.57
CA GLN A 28 1.93 12.35 0.24
C GLN A 28 0.94 12.73 -0.86
N LYS A 29 0.24 13.86 -0.73
CA LYS A 29 -0.74 14.34 -1.73
C LYS A 29 -0.10 14.54 -3.12
N LYS A 30 1.13 15.07 -3.16
CA LYS A 30 1.87 15.30 -4.42
C LYS A 30 2.32 13.99 -5.05
N ILE A 31 2.78 13.03 -4.24
CA ILE A 31 3.17 11.69 -4.68
C ILE A 31 1.97 10.97 -5.31
N ILE A 32 0.87 10.83 -4.56
CA ILE A 32 -0.36 10.17 -5.03
C ILE A 32 -0.86 10.80 -6.34
N ARG A 33 -0.90 12.14 -6.42
CA ARG A 33 -1.31 12.85 -7.64
C ARG A 33 -0.43 12.48 -8.84
N LYS A 34 0.90 12.53 -8.68
CA LYS A 34 1.85 12.21 -9.76
C LYS A 34 1.71 10.77 -10.23
N LEU A 35 1.67 9.82 -9.29
CA LEU A 35 1.54 8.39 -9.61
C LEU A 35 0.21 8.06 -10.29
N ASN A 36 -0.89 8.67 -9.85
CA ASN A 36 -2.19 8.55 -10.52
C ASN A 36 -2.15 9.10 -11.97
N GLN A 37 -1.39 10.16 -12.21
CA GLN A 37 -1.17 10.73 -13.54
C GLN A 37 -0.12 9.98 -14.38
N ASN A 38 0.42 8.87 -13.85
CA ASN A 38 1.51 8.10 -14.44
C ASN A 38 2.79 8.93 -14.67
N ALA A 39 2.95 10.03 -13.93
CA ALA A 39 4.17 10.82 -13.94
C ALA A 39 5.25 10.05 -13.16
N GLY A 40 6.34 9.70 -13.83
CA GLY A 40 7.46 8.97 -13.24
C GLY A 40 8.00 9.67 -12.00
N MET A 41 8.30 8.89 -10.97
CA MET A 41 8.98 9.34 -9.77
C MET A 41 10.11 8.36 -9.47
N LEU A 42 11.29 8.90 -9.19
CA LEU A 42 12.41 8.13 -8.65
C LEU A 42 12.35 8.21 -7.13
N ASP A 43 12.98 7.24 -6.47
CA ASP A 43 13.14 7.21 -5.01
C ASP A 43 11.81 7.16 -4.22
N ILE A 44 10.72 6.74 -4.87
CA ILE A 44 9.44 6.48 -4.21
C ILE A 44 9.12 5.00 -4.32
N TYR A 45 8.80 4.39 -3.18
CA TYR A 45 8.41 2.99 -3.06
C TYR A 45 6.97 2.88 -2.59
N LEU A 46 6.31 1.83 -3.08
CA LEU A 46 4.95 1.46 -2.76
C LEU A 46 4.97 0.19 -1.93
N ILE A 47 4.25 0.21 -0.82
CA ILE A 47 3.92 -0.99 -0.06
C ILE A 47 2.54 -1.42 -0.52
N THR A 48 2.44 -2.63 -1.05
CA THR A 48 1.20 -3.19 -1.59
C THR A 48 0.85 -4.48 -0.88
N LEU A 49 -0.45 -4.84 -0.84
CA LEU A 49 -0.81 -6.23 -0.56
C LEU A 49 -0.11 -7.12 -1.59
N ALA A 50 0.45 -8.25 -1.18
CA ALA A 50 1.11 -9.12 -2.15
C ALA A 50 0.13 -9.60 -3.24
N ALA A 51 0.61 -9.91 -4.44
CA ALA A 51 -0.27 -10.51 -5.46
C ALA A 51 -0.60 -11.98 -5.10
N ASN A 52 0.35 -12.68 -4.50
CA ASN A 52 0.22 -14.05 -4.03
C ASN A 52 -0.38 -14.09 -2.60
N PRO A 53 -1.39 -14.92 -2.32
CA PRO A 53 -1.92 -15.10 -0.96
C PRO A 53 -0.92 -15.64 0.06
N ALA A 54 0.17 -16.31 -0.35
CA ALA A 54 1.19 -16.82 0.57
C ALA A 54 2.07 -15.70 1.18
N ASN A 55 2.11 -14.51 0.55
CA ASN A 55 2.88 -13.37 1.02
C ASN A 55 1.96 -12.31 1.64
N LEU A 56 2.49 -11.54 2.59
CA LEU A 56 1.73 -10.49 3.27
C LEU A 56 1.70 -9.20 2.44
N LEU A 57 2.90 -8.68 2.14
CA LEU A 57 3.12 -7.39 1.50
C LEU A 57 4.25 -7.48 0.48
N GLU A 58 4.26 -6.54 -0.47
CA GLU A 58 5.35 -6.36 -1.43
C GLU A 58 5.81 -4.90 -1.42
N ILE A 59 7.13 -4.68 -1.43
CA ILE A 59 7.75 -3.37 -1.63
C ILE A 59 8.11 -3.25 -3.11
N ILE A 60 7.54 -2.26 -3.79
CA ILE A 60 7.67 -2.08 -5.23
C ILE A 60 8.16 -0.65 -5.51
N SER A 61 9.23 -0.51 -6.29
CA SER A 61 9.64 0.80 -6.79
C SER A 61 8.56 1.40 -7.70
N SER A 62 8.17 2.66 -7.45
CA SER A 62 7.19 3.35 -8.29
C SER A 62 7.66 3.53 -9.74
N ALA A 63 8.96 3.40 -10.02
CA ALA A 63 9.51 3.39 -11.37
C ALA A 63 8.91 2.26 -12.23
N TYR A 64 8.56 1.12 -11.63
CA TYR A 64 7.92 0.00 -12.35
C TYR A 64 6.51 0.31 -12.84
N LEU A 65 5.84 1.36 -12.34
CA LEU A 65 4.53 1.78 -12.87
C LEU A 65 4.58 2.27 -14.32
N GLN A 66 5.76 2.57 -14.86
CA GLN A 66 5.93 2.86 -16.29
C GLN A 66 5.64 1.63 -17.15
N GLN A 67 5.77 0.42 -16.58
CA GLN A 67 5.38 -0.81 -17.23
C GLN A 67 3.86 -0.99 -17.12
N LYS A 68 3.17 -0.99 -18.27
CA LYS A 68 1.70 -1.07 -18.32
C LYS A 68 1.11 -2.27 -17.59
N ALA A 69 1.78 -3.42 -17.65
CA ALA A 69 1.34 -4.65 -17.00
C ALA A 69 1.37 -4.50 -15.47
N VAL A 70 2.48 -4.00 -14.92
CA VAL A 70 2.62 -3.72 -13.48
C VAL A 70 1.55 -2.75 -13.01
N ARG A 71 1.38 -1.61 -13.71
CA ARG A 71 0.35 -0.62 -13.35
C ARG A 71 -1.06 -1.19 -13.38
N ARG A 72 -1.39 -2.00 -14.40
CA ARG A 72 -2.73 -2.58 -14.59
C ARG A 72 -3.06 -3.59 -13.49
N ASN A 73 -2.07 -4.37 -13.06
CA ASN A 73 -2.25 -5.48 -12.13
C ASN A 73 -1.79 -5.16 -10.71
N LEU A 74 -1.40 -3.91 -10.43
CA LEU A 74 -0.90 -3.53 -9.12
C LEU A 74 -1.97 -3.77 -8.06
N PRO A 75 -1.64 -4.52 -6.99
CA PRO A 75 -2.55 -4.72 -5.87
C PRO A 75 -2.86 -3.41 -5.13
N LEU A 76 -3.70 -3.50 -4.10
CA LEU A 76 -4.01 -2.38 -3.22
C LEU A 76 -2.72 -1.81 -2.63
N ILE A 77 -2.48 -0.53 -2.85
CA ILE A 77 -1.37 0.21 -2.25
C ILE A 77 -1.79 0.57 -0.83
N VAL A 78 -1.09 0.01 0.15
CA VAL A 78 -1.35 0.23 1.58
C VAL A 78 -0.39 1.24 2.19
N GLY A 79 0.78 1.45 1.57
CA GLY A 79 1.69 2.49 2.02
C GLY A 79 2.61 3.07 0.96
N ILE A 80 3.25 4.18 1.31
CA ILE A 80 4.26 4.87 0.51
C ILE A 80 5.48 5.24 1.35
N ALA A 81 6.64 5.24 0.72
CA ALA A 81 7.90 5.61 1.37
C ALA A 81 8.85 6.31 0.38
N LYS A 82 9.75 7.13 0.91
CA LYS A 82 10.86 7.74 0.17
C LYS A 82 12.15 6.96 0.46
N GLY A 83 12.68 6.28 -0.55
CA GLY A 83 13.79 5.34 -0.37
C GLY A 83 13.35 3.96 0.13
N TYR A 84 14.23 2.98 -0.05
CA TYR A 84 13.93 1.57 0.26
C TYR A 84 13.91 1.30 1.77
N ASP A 85 14.85 1.89 2.52
CA ASP A 85 14.94 1.68 3.98
C ASP A 85 13.69 2.19 4.69
N GLU A 86 13.19 3.37 4.31
CA GLU A 86 11.92 3.90 4.80
C GLU A 86 10.76 2.95 4.44
N ALA A 87 10.79 2.32 3.26
CA ALA A 87 9.77 1.35 2.85
C ALA A 87 9.79 0.08 3.71
N VAL A 88 10.98 -0.40 4.09
CA VAL A 88 11.15 -1.51 5.03
C VAL A 88 10.57 -1.13 6.39
N GLN A 89 10.89 0.06 6.90
CA GLN A 89 10.36 0.54 8.19
C GLN A 89 8.83 0.63 8.19
N VAL A 90 8.23 1.15 7.12
CA VAL A 90 6.77 1.20 6.96
C VAL A 90 6.17 -0.22 6.90
N THR A 91 6.85 -1.16 6.24
CA THR A 91 6.37 -2.55 6.17
C THR A 91 6.41 -3.22 7.55
N VAL A 92 7.50 -3.03 8.30
CA VAL A 92 7.63 -3.53 9.67
C VAL A 92 6.55 -2.94 10.57
N SER A 93 6.29 -1.63 10.49
CA SER A 93 5.28 -1.00 11.34
C SER A 93 3.87 -1.53 11.08
N ILE A 94 3.51 -1.79 9.81
CA ILE A 94 2.23 -2.43 9.46
C ILE A 94 2.14 -3.83 10.08
N ILE A 95 3.19 -4.65 9.91
CA ILE A 95 3.21 -6.04 10.42
C ILE A 95 3.14 -6.06 11.95
N GLU A 96 3.90 -5.18 12.62
CA GLU A 96 3.86 -5.05 14.07
C GLU A 96 2.48 -4.61 14.57
N GLU A 97 1.84 -3.65 13.91
CA GLU A 97 0.49 -3.19 14.28
C GLU A 97 -0.52 -4.34 14.21
N VAL A 98 -0.50 -5.11 13.11
CA VAL A 98 -1.36 -6.28 12.92
C VAL A 98 -1.12 -7.32 14.01
N TYR A 99 0.14 -7.63 14.29
CA TYR A 99 0.50 -8.62 15.31
C TYR A 99 0.10 -8.15 16.71
N LYS A 100 0.36 -6.89 17.07
CA LYS A 100 -0.04 -6.31 18.36
C LYS A 100 -1.56 -6.29 18.53
N ALA A 101 -2.32 -6.08 17.46
CA ALA A 101 -3.78 -6.02 17.52
C ALA A 101 -4.46 -7.41 17.52
N THR A 102 -3.88 -8.39 16.83
CA THR A 102 -4.57 -9.67 16.54
C THR A 102 -3.88 -10.91 17.12
N GLY A 103 -2.60 -10.82 17.47
CA GLY A 103 -1.75 -11.97 17.81
C GLY A 103 -1.38 -12.86 16.61
N ALA A 104 -1.73 -12.44 15.40
CA ALA A 104 -1.50 -13.17 14.15
C ALA A 104 -0.99 -12.22 13.04
N PHE A 105 -0.76 -12.76 11.84
CA PHE A 105 -0.25 -12.00 10.69
C PHE A 105 -1.27 -11.86 9.54
N ASP A 106 -2.57 -11.90 9.83
CA ASP A 106 -3.61 -11.64 8.81
C ASP A 106 -3.72 -10.14 8.50
N VAL A 107 -2.77 -9.64 7.72
CA VAL A 107 -2.71 -8.24 7.27
C VAL A 107 -3.95 -7.85 6.46
N ARG A 108 -4.48 -8.76 5.62
CA ARG A 108 -5.62 -8.47 4.75
C ARG A 108 -6.90 -8.31 5.55
N GLY A 109 -7.18 -9.27 6.44
CA GLY A 109 -8.34 -9.22 7.32
C GLY A 109 -8.30 -7.97 8.20
N TYR A 110 -7.16 -7.71 8.84
CA TYR A 110 -6.98 -6.54 9.69
C TYR A 110 -7.25 -5.21 8.97
N LEU A 111 -6.63 -4.98 7.81
CA LEU A 111 -6.81 -3.74 7.06
C LEU A 111 -8.25 -3.60 6.51
N ALA A 112 -8.89 -4.70 6.13
CA ALA A 112 -10.28 -4.67 5.69
C ALA A 112 -11.24 -4.31 6.84
N GLU A 113 -10.98 -4.79 8.06
CA GLU A 113 -11.77 -4.45 9.25
C GLU A 113 -11.57 -3.00 9.69
N LYS A 114 -10.33 -2.49 9.65
CA LYS A 114 -9.99 -1.13 10.07
C LYS A 114 -10.71 -0.04 9.27
N VAL A 115 -11.12 -0.33 8.04
CA VAL A 115 -11.86 0.62 7.17
C VAL A 115 -13.39 0.52 7.33
N LYS A 116 -13.92 -0.47 8.06
CA LYS A 116 -15.37 -0.57 8.30
C LYS A 116 -15.80 0.52 9.30
N PRO A 117 -16.73 1.43 8.93
CA PRO A 117 -17.24 2.41 9.88
C PRO A 117 -18.05 1.70 10.98
N GLY A 118 -17.62 1.86 12.24
CA GLY A 118 -18.47 1.60 13.41
C GLY A 118 -18.26 0.29 14.19
N GLN A 119 -17.20 -0.48 13.96
CA GLN A 119 -16.86 -1.63 14.84
C GLN A 119 -15.50 -1.41 15.49
N LYS A 120 -15.50 -1.21 16.82
CA LYS A 120 -14.26 -1.25 17.62
C LYS A 120 -13.62 -2.65 17.46
N PRO A 121 -12.29 -2.74 17.38
CA PRO A 121 -11.61 -4.03 17.23
C PRO A 121 -12.04 -4.98 18.35
N ASN A 122 -12.49 -6.17 17.96
CA ASN A 122 -13.03 -7.18 18.85
C ASN A 122 -11.87 -7.79 19.66
N GLN A 123 -11.67 -7.26 20.87
CA GLN A 123 -10.65 -7.70 21.82
C GLN A 123 -11.01 -9.05 22.45
N LYS A 124 -11.26 -10.09 21.64
CA LYS A 124 -11.48 -11.47 22.13
C LYS A 124 -11.05 -12.50 21.09
N ARG A 125 -9.89 -13.13 21.37
CA ARG A 125 -9.73 -14.59 21.49
C ARG A 125 -8.28 -14.93 21.84
N ASN A 126 -7.91 -14.70 23.10
CA ASN A 126 -6.98 -15.62 23.75
C ASN A 126 -7.63 -17.00 23.76
N ARG A 127 -7.00 -17.98 23.13
CA ARG A 127 -7.07 -19.36 23.60
C ARG A 127 -5.65 -19.83 23.83
N GLN A 128 -5.36 -19.96 25.11
CA GLN A 128 -4.32 -20.83 25.64
C GLN A 128 -4.43 -22.20 24.97
N VAL A 129 -3.29 -22.75 24.57
CA VAL A 129 -2.96 -24.18 24.63
C VAL A 129 -1.53 -24.28 25.14
#